data_AF-A0A1M6UA59-F1
#
_entry.id   AF-A0A1M6UA59-F1
#
_cell.length_a   1.000
_cell.length_b   1.000
_cell.length_c   1.000
_cell.angle_alpha   90.00
_cell.angle_beta   90.00
_cell.angle_gamma   90.00
#
_symmetry.space_group_name_H-M   'P 1'
#
loop_
_entity.id
_entity.type
_entity.pdbx_description
1 polymer ?
#
loop_
_entity_poly.entity_id
_entity_poly.type
_entity_poly.pdbx_seq_one_letter_code
_entity_poly.pdbx_strand_id
1 'polypeptide(L)'
;MTKKISVIPAKPAAVIKGLPKETKKRVCAYCRVSTDTDEQLSSYEAQVTYYEDYINKRPDWEYAGIYADEGITGTNTKYRAQFNRMI
;
A
#
# COMPACT_ATOMS: atom_id res chain seq x y z
N MET A 1 -17.90 1.83 38.46
CA MET A 1 -17.42 3.02 37.72
C MET A 1 -17.56 2.75 36.24
N THR A 2 -18.46 3.48 35.56
CA THR A 2 -18.80 3.27 34.14
C THR A 2 -17.72 3.88 33.23
N LYS A 3 -17.13 3.06 32.34
CA LYS A 3 -16.12 3.53 31.39
C LYS A 3 -16.75 4.49 30.38
N LYS A 4 -16.21 5.70 30.29
CA LYS A 4 -16.59 6.71 29.29
C LYS A 4 -15.95 6.32 27.96
N ILE A 5 -16.73 5.76 27.04
CA ILE A 5 -16.26 5.38 25.70
C ILE A 5 -16.56 6.54 24.76
N SER A 6 -15.52 7.19 24.23
CA SER A 6 -15.64 8.20 23.17
C SER A 6 -15.35 7.55 21.82
N VAL A 7 -16.36 7.48 20.96
CA VAL A 7 -16.18 7.05 19.57
C VAL A 7 -15.79 8.27 18.75
N ILE A 8 -14.60 8.26 18.17
CA ILE A 8 -14.16 9.28 17.20
C ILE A 8 -14.70 8.86 15.84
N PRO A 9 -15.66 9.59 15.24
CA PRO A 9 -16.17 9.25 13.93
C PRO A 9 -15.06 9.40 12.88
N ALA A 10 -15.01 8.47 11.93
CA ALA A 10 -14.13 8.60 10.78
C ALA A 10 -14.49 9.90 10.04
N LYS A 11 -13.51 10.80 9.85
CA LYS A 11 -13.71 11.95 8.98
C LYS A 11 -14.08 11.39 7.60
N PRO A 12 -15.19 11.82 6.98
CA PRO A 12 -15.46 11.44 5.60
C PRO A 12 -14.21 11.84 4.81
N ALA A 13 -13.71 10.91 3.99
CA ALA A 13 -12.48 11.08 3.22
C ALA A 13 -12.51 12.50 2.66
N ALA A 14 -11.71 13.38 3.26
CA ALA A 14 -11.83 14.78 3.00
C ALA A 14 -11.66 14.90 1.50
N VAL A 15 -12.65 15.49 0.84
CA VAL A 15 -12.48 16.09 -0.47
C VAL A 15 -11.18 16.88 -0.34
N ILE A 16 -10.08 16.33 -0.86
CA ILE A 16 -8.83 17.05 -0.96
C ILE A 16 -9.23 18.30 -1.72
N LYS A 17 -9.11 19.47 -1.08
CA LYS A 17 -9.60 20.74 -1.61
C LYS A 17 -9.07 20.90 -3.05
N GLY A 18 -9.92 20.72 -4.06
CA GLY A 18 -9.55 20.79 -5.48
C GLY A 18 -9.53 19.49 -6.28
N LEU A 19 -9.76 18.31 -5.68
CA LEU A 19 -9.86 17.06 -6.45
C LEU A 19 -11.31 16.85 -6.96
N PRO A 20 -11.54 16.67 -8.27
CA PRO A 20 -12.86 16.40 -8.81
C PRO A 20 -13.51 15.19 -8.14
N LYS A 21 -14.81 15.26 -7.88
CA LYS A 21 -15.59 14.21 -7.21
C LYS A 21 -15.57 12.85 -7.96
N GLU A 22 -15.13 12.86 -9.21
CA GLU A 22 -15.06 11.71 -10.12
C GLU A 22 -13.63 11.30 -10.52
N THR A 23 -12.58 11.85 -9.89
CA THR A 23 -11.23 11.32 -10.15
C THR A 23 -11.09 9.92 -9.56
N LYS A 24 -10.68 8.97 -10.41
CA LYS A 24 -10.26 7.64 -9.97
C LYS A 24 -9.20 7.76 -8.88
N LYS A 25 -9.28 6.91 -7.86
CA LYS A 25 -8.28 6.90 -6.80
C LYS A 25 -6.99 6.31 -7.36
N ARG A 26 -5.91 7.07 -7.35
CA ARG A 26 -4.58 6.56 -7.71
C ARG A 26 -4.10 5.66 -6.58
N VAL A 27 -3.89 4.37 -6.88
CA VAL A 27 -3.52 3.35 -5.90
C VAL A 27 -2.23 2.66 -6.34
N CYS A 28 -1.30 2.51 -5.40
CA CYS A 28 -0.10 1.69 -5.55
C CYS A 28 -0.06 0.63 -4.45
N ALA A 29 0.69 -0.45 -4.67
CA ALA A 29 0.99 -1.42 -3.62
C ALA A 29 2.48 -1.39 -3.28
N TYR A 30 2.79 -1.53 -1.99
CA TYR A 30 4.16 -1.70 -1.51
C TYR A 30 4.31 -3.06 -0.83
N CYS A 31 5.18 -3.91 -1.37
CA CYS A 31 5.47 -5.24 -0.84
C CYS A 31 6.88 -5.28 -0.23
N ARG A 32 7.09 -6.04 0.85
CA ARG A 32 8.44 -6.22 1.42
C ARG A 32 8.59 -7.63 1.97
N VAL A 33 9.70 -8.26 1.63
CA VAL A 33 10.05 -9.60 2.14
C VAL A 33 11.39 -9.52 2.86
N SER A 34 11.46 -10.09 4.06
CA SER A 34 12.55 -9.83 5.03
C SER A 34 13.67 -10.86 5.03
N THR A 35 13.59 -11.91 4.22
CA THR A 35 14.60 -12.99 4.14
C THR A 35 14.76 -13.43 2.67
N ASP A 36 15.95 -13.96 2.36
CA ASP A 36 16.42 -14.23 1.00
C ASP A 36 16.36 -15.74 0.70
N THR A 37 15.21 -16.37 0.97
CA THR A 37 15.00 -17.82 0.75
C THR A 37 14.09 -18.05 -0.45
N ASP A 38 14.31 -19.13 -1.21
CA ASP A 38 13.57 -19.42 -2.46
C ASP A 38 12.03 -19.50 -2.25
N GLU A 39 11.57 -19.99 -1.10
CA GLU A 39 10.14 -19.99 -0.73
C GLU A 39 9.57 -18.56 -0.61
N GLN A 40 10.40 -17.59 -0.23
CA GLN A 40 10.01 -16.19 -0.13
C GLN A 40 10.05 -15.46 -1.47
N LEU A 41 10.84 -15.92 -2.43
CA LEU A 41 10.78 -15.48 -3.83
C LEU A 41 9.41 -15.81 -4.45
N SER A 42 8.90 -17.02 -4.17
CA SER A 42 7.53 -17.40 -4.59
C SER A 42 6.45 -16.56 -3.90
N SER A 43 6.66 -16.22 -2.63
CA SER A 43 5.77 -15.35 -1.86
C SER A 43 5.80 -13.90 -2.35
N TYR A 44 6.93 -13.45 -2.91
CA TYR A 44 7.10 -12.14 -3.52
C TYR A 44 6.28 -12.02 -4.80
N GLU A 45 6.48 -12.94 -5.75
CA GLU A 45 5.75 -12.92 -7.02
C GLU A 45 4.24 -13.07 -6.80
N ALA A 46 3.84 -13.92 -5.86
CA ALA A 46 2.43 -14.08 -5.48
C ALA A 46 1.83 -12.79 -4.91
N GLN A 47 2.54 -12.07 -4.05
CA GLN A 47 2.06 -10.80 -3.47
C GLN A 47 1.92 -9.71 -4.53
N VAL A 48 2.94 -9.56 -5.40
CA VAL A 48 2.91 -8.59 -6.49
C VAL A 48 1.72 -8.87 -7.41
N THR A 49 1.59 -10.11 -7.88
CA THR A 49 0.51 -10.52 -8.80
C THR A 49 -0.86 -10.32 -8.17
N TYR A 50 -1.02 -10.70 -6.89
CA TYR A 50 -2.29 -10.54 -6.18
C TYR A 50 -2.71 -9.07 -6.09
N TYR A 51 -1.81 -8.18 -5.67
CA TYR A 51 -2.15 -6.77 -5.52
C TYR A 51 -2.31 -6.03 -6.85
N GLU A 52 -1.56 -6.43 -7.87
CA GLU A 52 -1.74 -5.93 -9.24
C GLU A 52 -3.16 -6.24 -9.73
N ASP A 53 -3.56 -7.50 -9.64
CA ASP A 53 -4.90 -7.95 -10.05
C ASP A 53 -6.00 -7.31 -9.18
N TYR A 54 -5.79 -7.20 -7.87
CA TYR A 54 -6.74 -6.57 -6.96
C TYR A 54 -6.99 -5.09 -7.28
N ILE A 55 -5.94 -4.35 -7.65
CA ILE A 55 -6.06 -2.94 -8.05
C ILE A 55 -6.72 -2.83 -9.43
N ASN A 56 -6.30 -3.67 -10.39
CA ASN A 56 -6.83 -3.64 -11.76
C ASN A 56 -8.30 -4.07 -11.85
N LYS A 57 -8.77 -4.94 -10.95
CA LYS A 57 -10.18 -5.35 -10.84
C LYS A 57 -11.12 -4.21 -10.41
N ARG A 58 -10.60 -3.09 -9.90
CA ARG A 58 -11.38 -1.96 -9.41
C ARG A 58 -11.40 -0.82 -10.43
N PRO A 59 -12.50 -0.62 -11.17
CA PRO A 59 -12.58 0.42 -12.20
C PRO A 59 -12.57 1.84 -11.63
N ASP A 60 -12.85 1.99 -10.33
CA ASP A 60 -12.76 3.25 -9.58
C ASP A 60 -11.32 3.63 -9.23
N TRP A 61 -10.34 2.75 -9.49
CA TRP A 61 -8.93 2.97 -9.20
C TRP A 61 -8.10 3.17 -10.46
N GLU A 62 -6.99 3.89 -10.30
CA GLU A 62 -5.96 4.08 -11.31
C GLU A 62 -4.68 3.46 -10.76
N TYR A 63 -4.13 2.48 -11.48
CA TYR A 63 -2.91 1.80 -11.10
C TYR A 63 -1.71 2.74 -11.18
N ALA A 64 -1.09 3.02 -10.03
CA ALA A 64 0.07 3.90 -9.91
C ALA A 64 1.40 3.15 -9.77
N GLY A 65 1.38 1.82 -9.90
CA GLY A 65 2.54 0.94 -9.84
C GLY A 65 2.62 0.08 -8.58
N ILE A 66 3.55 -0.87 -8.60
CA ILE A 66 3.93 -1.70 -7.47
C ILE A 66 5.40 -1.44 -7.13
N TYR A 67 5.66 -1.27 -5.84
CA TYR A 67 6.97 -1.01 -5.27
C TYR A 67 7.32 -2.17 -4.35
N ALA A 68 8.48 -2.79 -4.52
CA ALA A 68 8.80 -3.94 -3.69
C ALA A 68 10.27 -4.03 -3.33
N ASP A 69 10.56 -4.26 -2.06
CA ASP A 69 11.93 -4.42 -1.56
C ASP A 69 12.14 -5.84 -0.99
N GLU A 70 13.25 -6.47 -1.37
CA GLU A 70 13.64 -7.84 -0.98
C GLU A 70 14.88 -7.83 -0.09
N GLY A 71 14.92 -8.72 0.91
CA GLY A 71 16.13 -8.98 1.69
C GLY A 71 16.60 -7.83 2.59
N ILE A 72 15.78 -6.78 2.78
CA ILE A 72 16.16 -5.59 3.55
C ILE A 72 15.51 -5.54 4.94
N THR A 73 16.31 -5.18 5.92
CA THR A 73 15.83 -4.89 7.28
C THR A 73 14.84 -3.72 7.29
N GLY A 74 13.76 -3.89 8.05
CA GLY A 74 12.76 -2.83 8.29
C GLY A 74 13.20 -1.71 9.23
N THR A 75 14.40 -1.81 9.83
CA THR A 75 14.85 -0.89 10.87
C THR A 75 15.30 0.47 10.34
N ASN A 76 15.50 0.63 9.03
CA ASN A 76 15.90 1.91 8.42
C ASN A 76 15.29 2.09 7.02
N THR A 77 14.86 3.31 6.68
CA THR A 77 14.36 3.69 5.34
C THR A 77 15.47 3.90 4.31
N LYS A 78 16.72 4.05 4.76
CA LYS A 78 17.89 4.32 3.91
C LYS A 78 18.11 3.27 2.80
N TYR A 79 17.77 2.02 3.07
CA TYR A 79 17.96 0.90 2.12
C TYR A 79 16.67 0.48 1.40
N ARG A 80 15.56 1.19 1.62
CA ARG A 80 14.25 0.88 1.03
C ARG A 80 14.09 1.66 -0.28
N ALA A 81 14.81 1.24 -1.33
CA ALA A 81 14.86 1.97 -2.60
C ALA A 81 13.48 2.11 -3.24
N GLN A 82 12.67 1.04 -3.26
CA GLN A 82 11.33 1.11 -3.83
C GLN A 82 10.36 1.87 -2.94
N PHE A 83 10.53 1.83 -1.60
CA PHE A 83 9.78 2.70 -0.70
C PHE A 83 10.06 4.17 -0.97
N ASN A 84 11.33 4.55 -1.14
CA ASN A 84 11.71 5.94 -1.44
C ASN A 84 11.26 6.40 -2.83
N ARG A 85 11.06 5.47 -3.77
CA ARG A 85 10.47 5.77 -5.08
C ARG A 85 8.96 5.98 -5.02
N MET A 86 8.30 5.35 -4.05
CA MET A 86 6.85 5.46 -3.84
C MET A 86 6.43 6.80 -3.20
N ILE A 87 7.25 7.35 -2.29
CA ILE A 87 7.00 8.59 -1.53
C ILE A 87 7.30 9.82 -2.38
#